data_AF-A0A842S4D4-F1
#
_entry.id   AF-A0A842S4D4-F1
#
_cell.length_a   1.000
_cell.length_b   1.000
_cell.length_c   1.000
_cell.angle_alpha   90.00
_cell.angle_beta   90.00
_cell.angle_gamma   90.00
#
_symmetry.space_group_name_H-M   'P 1'
#
loop_
_entity.id
_entity.type
_entity.pdbx_description
1 polymer ?
#
loop_
_entity_poly.entity_id
_entity_poly.type
_entity_poly.pdbx_seq_one_letter_code
_entity_poly.pdbx_strand_id
1 'polypeptide(L)'
;MGHRHVPHCWTLNGTTFLYCGTSTSTKVRVNESPSFNYIHMDDYELNVDIVNSLSLEKEPLIRRTKENVQFVKYRNTRIEHILKAKILS
;
A
#
# COMPACT_ATOMS: atom_id res chain seq x y z
N MET A 1 9.14 1.41 -6.22
CA MET A 1 10.15 2.17 -5.44
C MET A 1 10.30 1.53 -4.05
N GLY A 2 11.50 1.60 -3.46
CA GLY A 2 11.83 0.94 -2.18
C GLY A 2 12.18 1.91 -1.05
N HIS A 3 12.96 1.45 -0.06
CA HIS A 3 13.54 2.23 1.05
C HIS A 3 12.59 2.72 2.17
N ARG A 4 11.32 3.04 1.88
CA ARG A 4 10.39 3.49 2.93
C ARG A 4 9.86 2.35 3.80
N HIS A 5 9.93 1.10 3.32
CA HIS A 5 9.35 -0.10 3.97
C HIS A 5 7.85 0.03 4.29
N VAL A 6 7.13 0.88 3.54
CA VAL A 6 5.68 1.10 3.67
C VAL A 6 5.07 1.06 2.27
N PRO A 7 4.08 0.18 2.02
CA PRO A 7 3.35 0.16 0.77
C PRO A 7 2.57 1.46 0.55
N HIS A 8 2.64 2.01 -0.66
CA HIS A 8 2.02 3.31 -0.98
C HIS A 8 1.90 3.50 -2.50
N CYS A 9 0.96 4.34 -2.94
CA CYS A 9 0.89 4.79 -4.33
C CYS A 9 0.75 6.32 -4.39
N TRP A 10 1.33 6.92 -5.42
CA TRP A 10 1.10 8.33 -5.73
C TRP A 10 0.89 8.48 -7.23
N THR A 11 -0.20 9.14 -7.63
CA THR A 11 -0.44 9.48 -9.03
C THR A 11 -0.17 10.96 -9.26
N LEU A 12 0.64 11.27 -10.28
CA LEU A 12 0.94 12.62 -10.73
C LEU A 12 0.84 12.65 -12.26
N ASN A 13 -0.01 13.53 -12.81
CA ASN A 13 -0.19 13.72 -14.25
C ASN A 13 -0.34 12.40 -15.03
N GLY A 14 -1.17 11.48 -14.53
CA GLY A 14 -1.43 10.18 -15.16
C GLY A 14 -0.33 9.12 -14.97
N THR A 15 0.79 9.46 -14.35
CA THR A 15 1.85 8.51 -13.96
C THR A 15 1.62 8.04 -12.52
N THR A 16 1.63 6.73 -12.30
CA THR A 16 1.45 6.13 -10.96
C THR A 16 2.78 5.58 -10.43
N PHE A 17 3.24 6.13 -9.31
CA PHE A 17 4.42 5.68 -8.58
C PHE A 17 4.00 4.69 -7.49
N LEU A 18 4.49 3.46 -7.57
CA LEU A 18 4.18 2.39 -6.62
C LEU A 18 5.35 2.15 -5.64
N TYR A 19 5.02 1.98 -4.37
CA TYR A 19 5.90 1.53 -3.30
C TYR A 19 5.34 0.23 -2.75
N CYS A 20 6.16 -0.82 -2.72
CA CYS A 20 5.73 -2.17 -2.35
C CYS A 20 6.02 -2.54 -0.89
N GLY A 21 6.62 -1.63 -0.10
CA GLY A 21 7.03 -1.93 1.27
C GLY A 21 8.31 -2.76 1.33
N THR A 22 8.25 -3.91 2.01
CA THR A 22 9.36 -4.87 2.17
C THR A 22 8.81 -6.28 2.15
N SER A 23 9.33 -7.18 1.32
CA SER A 23 8.74 -8.51 1.15
C SER A 23 9.20 -9.54 2.18
N THR A 24 10.42 -9.43 2.70
CA THR A 24 11.02 -10.46 3.57
C THR A 24 11.60 -9.92 4.88
N SER A 25 11.83 -8.61 4.99
CA SER A 25 12.40 -8.02 6.20
C SER A 25 11.32 -7.71 7.25
N THR A 26 11.63 -8.01 8.51
CA THR A 26 10.86 -7.60 9.70
C THR A 26 11.13 -6.15 10.13
N LYS A 27 12.05 -5.43 9.45
CA LYS A 27 12.27 -3.99 9.63
C LYS A 27 11.15 -3.17 8.98
N VAL A 28 9.92 -3.41 9.43
CA VAL A 28 8.72 -2.71 8.97
C VAL A 28 8.56 -1.38 9.70
N ARG A 29 7.79 -0.47 9.12
CA ARG A 29 7.44 0.82 9.73
C ARG A 29 5.93 0.96 9.80
N VAL A 30 5.44 1.77 10.75
CA VAL A 30 4.00 2.09 10.89
C VAL A 30 3.13 0.84 11.11
N ASN A 31 3.68 -0.18 11.78
CA ASN A 31 2.99 -1.46 12.06
C ASN A 31 2.47 -2.19 10.80
N GLU A 32 3.05 -1.93 9.64
CA GLU A 32 2.76 -2.68 8.41
C GLU A 32 3.41 -4.07 8.46
N SER A 33 2.78 -5.06 7.82
CA SER A 33 3.39 -6.38 7.65
C SER A 33 4.33 -6.41 6.43
N PRO A 34 5.31 -7.33 6.39
CA PRO A 34 6.03 -7.59 5.15
C PRO A 34 5.05 -7.89 4.02
N SER A 35 5.25 -7.26 2.86
CA SER A 35 4.30 -7.24 1.77
C SER A 35 4.96 -7.06 0.40
N PHE A 36 4.19 -7.35 -0.64
CA PHE A 36 4.52 -7.06 -2.03
C PHE A 36 3.27 -6.59 -2.77
N ASN A 37 3.44 -5.98 -3.94
CA ASN A 37 2.30 -5.60 -4.77
C ASN A 37 1.92 -6.73 -5.73
N TYR A 38 0.64 -7.03 -5.83
CA TYR A 38 0.06 -7.81 -6.92
C TYR A 38 -0.59 -6.84 -7.90
N ILE A 39 -0.08 -6.81 -9.13
CA ILE A 39 -0.47 -5.82 -10.15
C ILE A 39 -1.20 -6.56 -11.27
N HIS A 40 -2.44 -6.16 -11.52
CA HIS A 40 -3.18 -6.49 -12.71
C HIS A 40 -3.31 -5.24 -13.58
N MET A 41 -2.95 -5.37 -14.85
CA MET A 41 -3.01 -4.28 -15.82
C MET A 41 -3.51 -4.82 -17.15
N ASP A 42 -4.48 -4.12 -17.72
CA ASP A 42 -4.94 -4.30 -19.10
C ASP A 42 -4.94 -2.94 -19.83
N ASP A 43 -5.53 -2.87 -21.02
CA ASP A 43 -5.52 -1.68 -21.87
C ASP A 43 -6.18 -0.44 -21.22
N TYR A 44 -7.05 -0.63 -20.22
CA TYR A 44 -7.84 0.46 -19.61
C TYR A 44 -7.86 0.47 -18.09
N GLU A 45 -7.40 -0.60 -17.44
CA GLU A 45 -7.45 -0.78 -16.00
C GLU A 45 -6.07 -1.02 -15.39
N LEU A 46 -5.84 -0.36 -14.26
CA LEU A 46 -4.74 -0.65 -13.34
C LEU A 46 -5.31 -0.96 -11.97
N ASN A 47 -5.15 -2.22 -11.56
CA ASN A 47 -5.58 -2.74 -10.27
C ASN A 47 -4.34 -3.20 -9.49
N VAL A 48 -4.10 -2.59 -8.34
CA VAL A 48 -2.96 -2.94 -7.48
C VAL A 48 -3.45 -3.32 -6.10
N ASP A 49 -3.03 -4.50 -5.65
CA ASP A 49 -3.22 -4.99 -4.28
C ASP A 49 -1.90 -5.01 -3.53
N ILE A 50 -1.96 -4.78 -2.22
CA ILE A 50 -0.89 -5.15 -1.30
C ILE A 50 -1.20 -6.55 -0.81
N VAL A 51 -0.23 -7.45 -0.93
CA VAL A 51 -0.32 -8.82 -0.45
C VAL A 51 0.55 -8.95 0.79
N ASN A 52 -0.04 -9.39 1.89
CA ASN A 52 0.72 -9.74 3.09
C ASN A 52 1.60 -10.96 2.79
N SER A 53 2.90 -10.86 3.02
CA SER A 53 3.84 -11.95 2.71
C SER A 53 3.74 -13.14 3.67
N LEU A 54 3.06 -12.98 4.81
CA LEU A 54 2.85 -14.01 5.82
C LEU A 54 1.49 -14.69 5.67
N SER A 55 0.41 -13.92 5.51
CA SER A 55 -0.96 -14.46 5.42
C SER A 55 -1.47 -14.66 3.99
N LEU A 56 -0.80 -14.07 2.99
CA LEU A 56 -1.25 -13.98 1.59
C LEU A 56 -2.59 -13.24 1.40
N GLU A 57 -3.11 -12.60 2.45
CA GLU A 57 -4.28 -11.75 2.36
C GLU A 57 -3.99 -10.52 1.49
N LYS A 58 -5.00 -10.11 0.73
CA LYS A 58 -4.92 -9.01 -0.21
C LYS A 58 -5.73 -7.83 0.28
N GLU A 59 -5.15 -6.64 0.19
CA GLU A 59 -5.85 -5.37 0.42
C GLU A 59 -5.68 -4.45 -0.80
N PRO A 60 -6.74 -3.75 -1.25
CA PRO A 60 -6.66 -2.87 -2.40
C PRO A 60 -5.81 -1.62 -2.10
N LEU A 61 -4.85 -1.32 -2.98
CA LEU A 61 -4.06 -0.08 -2.92
C LEU A 61 -4.63 1.00 -3.85
N ILE A 62 -4.79 0.66 -5.13
CA ILE A 62 -5.35 1.56 -6.13
C ILE A 62 -6.18 0.77 -7.13
N ARG A 63 -7.26 1.41 -7.60
CA ARG A 63 -8.09 0.99 -8.73
C ARG A 63 -8.19 2.17 -9.67
N ARG A 64 -7.81 1.98 -10.92
CA ARG A 64 -7.86 3.03 -11.93
C ARG A 64 -8.46 2.46 -13.19
N THR A 65 -9.48 3.14 -13.70
CA THR A 65 -10.02 2.95 -15.04
C THR A 65 -9.70 4.16 -15.90
N LYS A 66 -10.12 4.14 -17.16
CA LYS A 66 -9.99 5.27 -18.10
C LYS A 66 -10.76 6.51 -17.64
N GLU A 67 -11.90 6.33 -16.95
CA GLU A 67 -12.80 7.40 -16.53
C GLU A 67 -12.59 7.84 -15.07
N ASN A 68 -12.00 7.01 -14.21
CA ASN A 68 -11.89 7.29 -12.77
C ASN A 68 -10.58 6.79 -12.14
N VAL A 69 -10.02 7.58 -11.23
CA VAL A 69 -8.95 7.15 -10.32
C VAL A 69 -9.52 7.03 -8.92
N GLN A 70 -9.72 5.80 -8.44
CA GLN A 70 -10.16 5.54 -7.06
C GLN A 70 -8.96 5.11 -6.20
N PHE A 71 -8.58 5.99 -5.26
CA PHE A 71 -7.63 5.67 -4.20
C PHE A 71 -8.37 4.97 -3.07
N VAL A 72 -7.98 3.75 -2.72
CA VAL A 72 -8.74 2.92 -1.77
C VAL A 72 -8.13 2.93 -0.36
N LYS A 73 -6.80 3.02 -0.24
CA LYS A 73 -6.14 3.03 1.07
C LYS A 73 -5.60 4.43 1.43
N TYR A 74 -6.21 5.04 2.45
CA TYR A 74 -5.61 6.17 3.16
C TYR A 74 -4.50 5.69 4.08
N ARG A 75 -3.41 6.46 4.15
CA ARG A 75 -2.30 6.20 5.08
C ARG A 75 -2.82 6.30 6.50
N ASN A 76 -2.57 5.28 7.34
CA ASN A 76 -2.77 5.43 8.79
C ASN A 76 -2.01 6.66 9.26
N THR A 77 -2.74 7.64 9.77
CA THR A 77 -2.13 8.92 10.13
C THR A 77 -1.19 8.72 11.33
N ARG A 78 -0.23 9.63 11.52
CA ARG A 78 0.63 9.62 12.72
C ARG A 78 -0.21 9.63 14.01
N ILE A 79 -1.41 10.20 13.95
CA ILE A 79 -2.38 10.24 15.05
C ILE A 79 -2.90 8.84 15.38
N GLU A 80 -3.32 8.05 14.40
CA GLU A 80 -3.78 6.67 14.62
C GLU A 80 -2.68 5.77 15.18
N HIS A 81 -1.44 5.97 14.73
CA HIS A 81 -0.29 5.26 15.28
C HIS A 81 -0.04 5.62 16.76
N ILE A 82 -0.17 6.90 17.13
CA ILE A 82 -0.05 7.36 18.53
C ILE A 82 -1.21 6.82 19.39
N LEU A 83 -2.44 6.81 18.86
CA LEU A 83 -3.61 6.30 19.58
C LEU A 83 -3.49 4.81 19.89
N LYS A 84 -3.05 3.98 18.94
CA LYS A 84 -2.79 2.56 19.18
C LYS A 84 -1.67 2.32 20.19
N ALA A 85 -0.62 3.14 20.18
CA ALA A 85 0.48 3.03 21.14
C ALA A 85 0.05 3.35 22.58
N LYS A 86 -0.88 4.31 22.78
CA LYS A 86 -1.40 4.69 24.10
C LYS A 86 -2.37 3.68 24.73
N ILE A 87 -3.07 2.89 23.92
CA ILE A 87 -4.02 1.89 24.43
C ILE A 87 -3.28 0.64 24.96
N LEU A 88 -2.01 0.47 24.59
CA LEU A 88 -1.14 -0.64 24.99
C LEU A 88 -0.13 -0.25 26.09
N SER A 89 -0.25 0.94 26.70
CA SER A 89 0.61 1.42 27.80
C SER A 89 -0.09 1.40 29.13
#